data_AF-A0A372RJF0-F1
#
_entry.id   AF-A0A372RJF0-F1
#
_cell.length_a   1.000
_cell.length_b   1.000
_cell.length_c   1.000
_cell.angle_alpha   90.00
_cell.angle_beta   90.00
_cell.angle_gamma   90.00
#
_symmetry.space_group_name_H-M   'P 1'
#
loop_
_entity.id
_entity.type
_entity.pdbx_description
1 polymer ?
#
loop_
_entity_poly.entity_id
_entity_poly.type
_entity_poly.pdbx_seq_one_letter_code
_entity_poly.pdbx_strand_id
1 'polypeptide(L)'
;VCKYWLRGLCMKGEEQCEYLHEYDLSKMPKCAHYRLYGVCNSTNCIYSHDKVESERCNWYDRGFCRKGLTCSKKHVKQVACQLYLTGFCPRGPSCPNGQ
;
A
#
# COMPACT_ATOMS: atom_id res chain seq x y z
N VAL A 1 13.57 11.24 2.84
CA VAL A 1 14.72 11.96 2.26
C VAL A 1 14.28 13.32 1.68
N CYS A 2 15.03 14.39 1.92
CA CYS A 2 14.74 15.74 1.41
C CYS A 2 14.96 15.83 -0.11
N LYS A 3 13.92 16.20 -0.87
CA LYS A 3 14.00 16.32 -2.33
C LYS A 3 14.93 17.44 -2.82
N TYR A 4 15.10 18.49 -2.02
CA TYR A 4 15.95 19.63 -2.36
C TYR A 4 17.41 19.35 -2.05
N TRP A 5 17.69 18.64 -0.96
CA TRP A 5 19.03 18.21 -0.57
C TRP A 5 19.65 17.28 -1.61
N LEU A 6 18.88 16.33 -2.15
CA LEU A 6 19.32 15.45 -3.25
C LEU A 6 19.81 16.21 -4.50
N ARG A 7 19.42 17.48 -4.65
CA ARG A 7 19.82 18.36 -5.76
C ARG A 7 20.84 19.41 -5.34
N GLY A 8 21.29 19.41 -4.08
CA GLY A 8 22.15 20.46 -3.52
C GLY A 8 21.47 21.81 -3.30
N LEU A 9 20.13 21.86 -3.28
CA LEU A 9 19.34 23.10 -3.23
C LEU A 9 18.68 23.34 -1.86
N CYS A 10 18.98 22.54 -0.84
CA CYS A 10 18.36 22.71 0.47
C CYS A 10 19.05 23.85 1.24
N MET A 11 18.30 24.89 1.60
CA MET A 11 18.82 26.06 2.34
C MET A 11 18.64 25.96 3.86
N LYS A 12 17.85 24.99 4.35
CA LYS A 12 17.53 24.85 5.79
C LYS A 12 18.64 24.13 6.61
N GLY A 13 19.78 23.77 6.00
CA GLY A 13 20.80 22.96 6.68
C GLY A 13 20.28 21.58 7.10
N GLU A 14 21.13 20.76 7.72
CA GLU A 14 20.76 19.39 8.16
C GLU A 14 19.85 19.40 9.40
N GLU A 15 20.20 20.19 10.40
CA GLU A 15 19.49 20.25 11.69
C GLU A 15 18.11 20.94 11.62
N GLN A 16 17.87 21.82 10.65
CA GLN A 16 16.61 22.59 10.56
C GLN A 16 15.72 22.12 9.39
N CYS A 17 16.16 21.12 8.61
CA CYS A 17 15.31 20.52 7.60
C CYS A 17 14.42 19.44 8.25
N GLU A 18 13.11 19.54 8.02
CA GLU A 18 12.14 18.54 8.49
C GLU A 18 12.28 17.18 7.77
N TYR A 19 13.18 17.09 6.78
CA TYR A 19 13.37 15.91 5.95
C TYR A 19 14.81 15.40 6.08
N LEU A 20 14.95 14.07 6.18
CA LEU A 20 16.23 13.37 6.26
C LEU A 20 17.20 13.76 5.12
N HIS A 21 18.41 14.17 5.46
CA HIS A 21 19.54 14.47 4.55
C HIS A 21 20.49 13.27 4.42
N GLU A 22 19.93 12.08 4.24
CA GLU A 22 20.68 10.84 4.05
C GLU A 22 20.17 10.12 2.81
N TYR A 23 21.06 9.44 2.09
CA TYR A 23 20.71 8.65 0.93
C TYR A 23 20.21 7.26 1.36
N ASP A 24 18.96 7.21 1.82
CA ASP A 24 18.26 5.99 2.20
C ASP A 24 17.17 5.65 1.16
N LEU A 25 17.37 4.56 0.40
CA LEU A 25 16.44 4.09 -0.62
C LEU A 25 15.08 3.68 -0.06
N SER A 26 15.01 3.20 1.19
CA SER A 26 13.77 2.76 1.83
C SER A 26 12.89 3.94 2.25
N LYS A 27 13.48 5.11 2.49
CA LYS A 27 12.78 6.34 2.89
C LYS A 27 12.68 7.37 1.76
N MET A 28 12.94 6.93 0.54
CA MET A 28 12.92 7.81 -0.62
C MET A 28 11.48 8.27 -0.93
N PRO A 29 11.25 9.54 -1.28
CA PRO A 29 9.92 9.99 -1.65
C PRO A 29 9.39 9.25 -2.90
N LYS A 30 8.07 9.20 -3.03
CA LYS A 30 7.38 8.53 -4.14
C LYS A 30 7.70 9.18 -5.48
N CYS A 31 7.90 8.35 -6.49
CA CYS A 31 8.10 8.79 -7.87
C CYS A 31 6.84 9.49 -8.40
N ALA A 32 6.98 10.73 -8.86
CA ALA A 32 5.85 11.52 -9.36
C ALA A 32 5.24 10.91 -10.63
N HIS A 33 6.07 10.48 -11.59
CA HIS A 33 5.61 9.83 -12.82
C HIS A 33 4.87 8.52 -12.53
N TYR A 34 5.45 7.65 -11.70
CA TYR A 34 4.83 6.39 -11.34
C TYR A 34 3.52 6.59 -10.57
N ARG A 35 3.46 7.59 -9.67
CA ARG A 35 2.24 7.91 -8.93
C ARG A 35 1.11 8.38 -9.85
N LEU A 36 1.40 9.16 -10.88
CA LEU A 36 0.40 9.73 -11.78
C LEU A 36 -0.02 8.76 -12.88
N TYR A 37 0.94 8.06 -13.49
CA TYR A 37 0.72 7.28 -14.71
C TYR A 37 0.83 5.77 -14.48
N GLY A 38 1.25 5.33 -13.29
CA GLY A 38 1.49 3.91 -13.00
C GLY A 38 2.74 3.32 -13.67
N VAL A 39 3.47 4.13 -14.44
CA VAL A 39 4.68 3.73 -15.18
C VAL A 39 5.79 4.76 -14.97
N CYS A 40 7.03 4.29 -14.94
CA CYS A 40 8.22 5.13 -14.93
C CYS A 40 9.17 4.65 -16.03
N ASN A 41 9.60 5.56 -16.90
CA ASN A 41 10.47 5.23 -18.03
C ASN A 41 11.97 5.23 -17.66
N SER A 42 12.30 5.64 -16.44
CA SER A 42 13.68 5.67 -15.94
C SER A 42 14.10 4.27 -15.47
N THR A 43 15.10 3.68 -16.13
CA THR A 43 15.62 2.34 -15.83
C THR A 43 16.21 2.21 -14.42
N ASN A 44 16.80 3.28 -13.89
CA ASN A 44 17.32 3.37 -12.52
C ASN A 44 16.67 4.54 -11.78
N CYS A 45 15.35 4.50 -11.59
CA CYS A 45 14.65 5.54 -10.82
C CYS A 45 15.03 5.44 -9.34
N ILE A 46 15.56 6.53 -8.78
CA ILE A 46 15.90 6.59 -7.35
C ILE A 46 14.66 6.66 -6.45
N TYR A 47 13.52 7.13 -6.97
CA TYR A 47 12.31 7.37 -6.20
C TYR A 47 11.48 6.09 -5.97
N SER A 48 10.71 6.04 -4.89
CA SER A 48 9.91 4.86 -4.56
C SER A 48 8.78 4.63 -5.59
N HIS A 49 8.66 3.37 -6.03
CA HIS A 49 7.60 2.84 -6.90
C HIS A 49 6.59 1.98 -6.13
N ASP A 50 6.45 2.19 -4.82
CA ASP A 50 5.48 1.44 -4.03
C ASP A 50 4.07 1.66 -4.57
N LYS A 51 3.44 0.58 -5.05
CA LYS A 51 2.01 0.57 -5.28
C LYS A 51 1.37 0.83 -3.93
N VAL A 52 0.59 1.91 -3.84
CA VAL A 52 -0.21 2.17 -2.64
C VAL A 52 -1.18 1.00 -2.54
N GLU A 53 -0.88 0.04 -1.67
CA GLU A 53 -1.81 -1.02 -1.37
C GLU A 53 -3.01 -0.34 -0.71
N SER A 54 -4.11 -0.26 -1.44
CA SER A 54 -5.33 0.29 -0.87
C SER A 54 -5.79 -0.65 0.23
N GLU A 55 -5.90 -0.11 1.44
CA GLU A 55 -6.40 -0.87 2.58
C GLU A 55 -7.73 -1.56 2.23
N ARG A 56 -7.98 -2.71 2.85
CA ARG A 56 -9.26 -3.41 2.69
C ARG A 56 -10.40 -2.55 3.19
N CYS A 57 -11.53 -2.64 2.49
CA CYS A 57 -12.73 -1.92 2.86
C CYS A 57 -13.45 -2.64 4.01
N ASN A 58 -13.34 -2.10 5.22
CA ASN A 58 -14.02 -2.63 6.41
C ASN A 58 -15.54 -2.82 6.22
N TRP A 59 -16.20 -1.96 5.43
CA TRP A 59 -17.63 -2.09 5.15
C TRP A 59 -17.93 -3.29 4.23
N TYR A 60 -17.11 -3.50 3.20
CA TYR A 60 -17.24 -4.65 2.31
C TYR A 60 -16.92 -5.96 3.03
N ASP A 61 -15.91 -5.95 3.91
CA ASP A 61 -15.56 -7.12 4.73
C ASP A 61 -16.69 -7.50 5.70
N ARG A 62 -17.52 -6.53 6.13
CA ARG A 62 -18.76 -6.79 6.90
C ARG A 62 -19.94 -7.25 6.02
N GLY A 63 -19.75 -7.33 4.71
CA GLY A 63 -20.73 -7.85 3.75
C GLY A 63 -21.24 -6.83 2.73
N PHE A 64 -21.19 -5.52 3.01
CA PHE A 64 -21.70 -4.52 2.07
C PHE A 64 -21.05 -3.14 2.21
N CYS A 65 -20.54 -2.61 1.09
CA CYS A 65 -20.06 -1.23 1.01
C CYS A 65 -21.01 -0.37 0.17
N ARG A 66 -21.55 0.70 0.77
CA ARG A 66 -22.45 1.66 0.09
C ARG A 66 -21.83 2.32 -1.14
N LYS A 67 -20.50 2.48 -1.17
CA LYS A 67 -19.79 3.10 -2.30
C LYS A 67 -19.63 2.17 -3.49
N GLY A 68 -19.84 0.86 -3.33
CA GLY A 68 -19.74 -0.11 -4.43
C GLY A 68 -18.44 0.03 -5.22
N LEU A 69 -18.53 0.13 -6.55
CA LEU A 69 -17.37 0.28 -7.45
C LEU A 69 -16.62 1.61 -7.31
N THR A 70 -17.24 2.62 -6.69
CA THR A 70 -16.60 3.94 -6.46
C THR A 70 -15.78 3.97 -5.16
N CYS A 71 -15.69 2.85 -4.44
CA CYS A 71 -14.91 2.77 -3.22
C CYS A 71 -13.40 2.82 -3.54
N SER A 72 -12.68 3.75 -2.91
CA SER A 72 -11.22 3.82 -3.01
C SER A 72 -10.48 2.69 -2.28
N LYS A 73 -11.18 1.97 -1.39
CA LYS A 73 -10.63 0.83 -0.63
C LYS A 73 -10.85 -0.48 -1.37
N LYS A 74 -9.96 -1.45 -1.18
CA LYS A 74 -10.02 -2.74 -1.90
C LYS A 74 -11.20 -3.58 -1.39
N HIS A 75 -12.07 -4.01 -2.30
CA HIS A 75 -13.12 -4.98 -2.02
C HIS A 75 -12.58 -6.39 -2.29
N VAL A 76 -12.32 -7.16 -1.23
CA VAL A 76 -11.80 -8.53 -1.33
C VAL A 76 -12.90 -9.49 -0.95
N LYS A 77 -13.38 -10.30 -1.91
CA LYS A 77 -14.35 -11.35 -1.62
C LYS A 77 -13.70 -12.43 -0.76
N GLN A 78 -14.18 -12.60 0.46
CA GLN A 78 -13.81 -13.76 1.27
C GLN A 78 -14.53 -15.00 0.73
N VAL A 79 -13.81 -16.10 0.56
CA VAL A 79 -14.37 -17.39 0.15
C VAL A 79 -14.38 -18.29 1.37
N ALA A 80 -15.57 -18.63 1.85
CA ALA A 80 -15.73 -19.55 2.96
C ALA A 80 -15.19 -20.94 2.60
N CYS A 81 -14.63 -21.65 3.59
CA CYS A 81 -14.18 -23.01 3.38
C CYS A 81 -15.38 -23.96 3.26
N GLN A 82 -15.56 -24.56 2.09
CA GLN A 82 -16.68 -25.47 1.86
C GLN A 82 -16.69 -26.64 2.85
N LEU A 83 -15.52 -27.22 3.16
CA LEU A 83 -15.40 -28.32 4.12
C LEU A 83 -15.72 -27.87 5.55
N TYR A 84 -15.49 -26.60 5.89
CA TYR A 84 -15.86 -26.07 7.20
C TYR A 84 -17.36 -25.89 7.31
N LEU A 85 -17.99 -25.34 6.27
CA LEU A 85 -19.44 -25.21 6.17
C LEU A 85 -20.16 -26.57 6.24
N THR A 86 -19.57 -27.62 5.68
CA THR A 86 -20.12 -28.97 5.75
C THR A 86 -19.69 -29.77 6.99
N GLY A 87 -18.86 -29.19 7.87
CA GLY A 87 -18.41 -29.82 9.13
C GLY A 87 -17.26 -30.82 9.01
N PHE A 88 -16.70 -31.02 7.81
CA PHE A 88 -15.60 -31.97 7.55
C PHE A 88 -14.22 -31.31 7.48
N CYS A 89 -14.07 -30.06 7.91
CA CYS A 89 -12.78 -29.38 7.83
C CYS A 89 -11.79 -29.99 8.82
N PRO A 90 -10.63 -30.49 8.37
CA PRO A 90 -9.62 -31.08 9.26
C PRO A 90 -8.97 -30.05 10.20
N ARG A 91 -9.10 -28.76 9.89
CA ARG A 91 -8.62 -27.66 10.75
C ARG A 91 -9.65 -27.25 11.81
N GLY A 92 -10.89 -27.73 11.70
CA GLY A 92 -11.98 -27.36 12.59
C GLY A 92 -12.06 -25.84 12.83
N PRO A 93 -12.24 -25.38 14.08
CA PRO A 93 -12.37 -23.96 14.42
C PRO A 93 -11.11 -23.12 14.15
N SER A 94 -9.96 -23.75 13.90
CA SER A 94 -8.73 -23.06 13.50
C SER A 94 -8.65 -22.81 11.98
N CYS A 95 -9.71 -23.08 11.22
CA CYS A 95 -9.74 -22.81 9.80
C CYS A 95 -9.71 -21.29 9.53
N PRO A 96 -8.73 -20.76 8.77
CA PRO A 96 -8.65 -19.33 8.46
C PRO A 96 -9.85 -18.81 7.65
N ASN A 97 -10.53 -19.72 6.94
CA ASN A 97 -11.75 -19.44 6.18
C ASN A 97 -12.99 -20.10 6.84
N GLY A 98 -12.92 -20.38 8.14
CA GLY A 98 -13.98 -21.02 8.92
C GLY A 98 -15.01 -20.03 9.43
N GLN A 99 -15.63 -19.30 8.51
CA GLN A 99 -16.70 -18.33 8.78
C GLN A 99 -18.00 -18.80 8.16
#